data_AF-A0A376NU12-F1
#
_entry.id   AF-A0A376NU12-F1
#
_cell.length_a   1.000
_cell.length_b   1.000
_cell.length_c   1.000
_cell.angle_alpha   90.00
_cell.angle_beta   90.00
_cell.angle_gamma   90.00
#
_symmetry.space_group_name_H-M   'P 1'
#
loop_
_entity.id
_entity.type
_entity.pdbx_description
1 polymer ?
#
loop_
_entity_poly.entity_id
_entity_poly.type
_entity_poly.pdbx_seq_one_letter_code
_entity_poly.pdbx_strand_id
1 'polypeptide(L)'
;MGGLVATRSIGQFSTLYGAIEDMVVGLEAVLADGTVTRIKNVPRRAAGPDIRHIIIGNEGALCYITEVTVKIFKFTPENNLFYGYILEDMKTGFNILREIMVEGYRPSIARLYDAEDGTQHFTHFADGKCVLIFMAEGNPRIAKATGEGIAEIVARYPQCQRVDSKLIETWFNNLNWGPDKVAAERVQILKTGNMGFTTEVSGCWSCIHEIYESVINRIRTEFPHADDITMLGGHSSHSYQNGTNMYFVYDYNVVDCKPEEEIDKYHNPLNKIICEETIRLGGSMVHHHGIGKHRVHWSKLEHGSAWALLEGLKKQFDPNGIMNTGTIYPIEK
;
A
#
# COMPACT_ATOMS: atom_id res chain seq x y z
N MET A 1 -11.04 13.87 1.18
CA MET A 1 -11.35 13.19 2.46
C MET A 1 -12.31 12.01 2.29
N GLY A 2 -13.54 12.20 1.78
CA GLY A 2 -14.50 11.09 1.63
C GLY A 2 -13.94 9.86 0.90
N GLY A 3 -13.22 10.07 -0.22
CA GLY A 3 -12.54 8.98 -0.94
C GLY A 3 -11.53 8.21 -0.08
N LEU A 4 -10.64 8.92 0.63
CA LEU A 4 -9.66 8.33 1.56
C LEU A 4 -10.33 7.40 2.59
N VAL A 5 -11.45 7.85 3.16
CA VAL A 5 -12.24 7.06 4.12
C VAL A 5 -12.93 5.88 3.42
N ALA A 6 -13.52 6.10 2.25
CA ALA A 6 -14.23 5.09 1.49
C ALA A 6 -13.31 3.96 1.00
N THR A 7 -12.03 4.22 0.75
CA THR A 7 -11.08 3.24 0.22
C THR A 7 -10.06 2.73 1.23
N ARG A 8 -10.19 3.07 2.53
CA ARG A 8 -9.20 2.72 3.57
C ARG A 8 -7.77 3.15 3.20
N SER A 9 -7.64 4.35 2.66
CA SER A 9 -6.35 4.87 2.20
C SER A 9 -5.32 4.92 3.34
N ILE A 10 -4.06 4.74 2.97
CA ILE A 10 -2.92 4.86 3.87
C ILE A 10 -1.92 5.87 3.33
N GLY A 11 -1.26 6.61 4.22
CA GLY A 11 -0.29 7.65 3.88
C GLY A 11 1.15 7.25 4.22
N GLN A 12 2.11 8.02 3.71
CA GLN A 12 3.55 7.74 3.89
C GLN A 12 4.01 7.66 5.34
N PHE A 13 3.34 8.40 6.22
CA PHE A 13 3.67 8.47 7.65
C PHE A 13 2.84 7.54 8.54
N SER A 14 2.17 6.56 7.95
CA SER A 14 1.22 5.68 8.64
C SER A 14 1.86 4.80 9.72
N THR A 15 3.14 4.43 9.60
CA THR A 15 3.83 3.67 10.65
C THR A 15 3.81 4.41 12.00
N LEU A 16 3.96 5.74 11.96
CA LEU A 16 3.90 6.59 13.16
C LEU A 16 2.48 7.03 13.51
N TYR A 17 1.74 7.62 12.57
CA TYR A 17 0.44 8.24 12.89
C TYR A 17 -0.75 7.28 12.78
N GLY A 18 -0.64 6.23 11.98
CA GLY A 18 -1.73 5.31 11.63
C GLY A 18 -2.32 5.54 10.24
N ALA A 19 -3.22 4.65 9.82
CA ALA A 19 -3.97 4.73 8.57
C ALA A 19 -5.24 5.59 8.74
N ILE A 20 -6.07 5.71 7.71
CA ILE A 20 -7.26 6.59 7.78
C ILE A 20 -8.24 6.19 8.90
N GLU A 21 -8.37 4.91 9.22
CA GLU A 21 -9.18 4.43 10.33
C GLU A 21 -8.68 4.89 11.70
N ASP A 22 -7.37 5.10 11.85
CA ASP A 22 -6.78 5.64 13.07
C ASP A 22 -7.01 7.15 13.18
N MET A 23 -7.14 7.83 12.04
CA MET A 23 -7.38 9.28 11.95
C MET A 23 -8.83 9.64 12.22
N VAL A 24 -9.79 8.87 11.70
CA VAL A 24 -11.21 9.19 11.75
C VAL A 24 -11.76 9.04 13.18
N VAL A 25 -12.26 10.13 13.75
CA VAL A 25 -12.87 10.17 15.10
C VAL A 25 -14.39 10.33 15.06
N GLY A 26 -14.95 10.80 13.94
CA GLY A 26 -16.37 10.93 13.69
C GLY A 26 -16.64 11.18 12.21
N LEU A 27 -17.87 10.94 11.74
CA LEU A 27 -18.28 11.15 10.36
C LEU A 27 -19.80 11.27 10.23
N GLU A 28 -20.26 11.76 9.08
CA GLU A 28 -21.65 11.70 8.63
C GLU A 28 -21.72 10.97 7.28
N ALA A 29 -22.75 10.13 7.13
CA ALA A 29 -23.02 9.42 5.88
C ALA A 29 -24.52 9.31 5.60
N VAL A 30 -24.88 9.34 4.31
CA VAL A 30 -26.24 9.15 3.78
C VAL A 30 -26.36 7.72 3.22
N LEU A 31 -27.37 6.98 3.67
CA LEU A 31 -27.65 5.63 3.22
C LEU A 31 -28.47 5.62 1.92
N ALA A 32 -28.64 4.45 1.29
CA ALA A 32 -29.35 4.31 0.02
C ALA A 32 -30.81 4.81 0.05
N ASP A 33 -31.45 4.75 1.22
CA ASP A 33 -32.82 5.23 1.43
C ASP A 33 -32.91 6.74 1.74
N GLY A 34 -31.78 7.45 1.75
CA GLY A 34 -31.69 8.86 2.09
C GLY A 34 -31.52 9.15 3.59
N THR A 35 -31.48 8.13 4.45
CA THR A 35 -31.27 8.31 5.88
C THR A 35 -29.89 8.91 6.15
N VAL A 36 -29.86 10.04 6.88
CA VAL A 36 -28.62 10.68 7.34
C VAL A 36 -28.22 10.08 8.68
N THR A 37 -27.01 9.54 8.75
CA THR A 37 -26.44 8.93 9.96
C THR A 37 -25.20 9.68 10.41
N ARG A 38 -25.06 9.87 11.74
CA ARG A 38 -23.95 10.62 12.32
C ARG A 38 -23.26 9.85 13.42
N ILE A 39 -21.94 9.69 13.27
CA ILE A 39 -21.05 9.12 14.28
C ILE A 39 -20.38 10.28 15.01
N LYS A 40 -20.77 10.47 16.28
CA LYS A 40 -20.26 11.55 17.14
C LYS A 40 -18.73 11.48 17.28
N ASN A 41 -18.04 12.60 17.11
CA ASN A 41 -16.61 12.74 17.43
C ASN A 41 -16.37 12.61 18.95
N VAL A 42 -15.82 11.49 19.39
CA VAL A 42 -15.30 11.32 20.76
C VAL A 42 -14.01 10.49 20.74
N PRO A 43 -13.16 10.57 21.77
CA PRO A 43 -11.86 9.89 21.76
C PRO A 43 -11.95 8.37 21.69
N ARG A 44 -12.94 7.76 22.35
CA ARG A 44 -13.11 6.30 22.43
C ARG A 44 -14.53 5.92 22.85
N ARG A 45 -15.02 4.76 22.38
CA ARG A 45 -16.26 4.12 22.84
C ARG A 45 -16.09 2.62 23.06
N ALA A 46 -16.91 2.04 23.92
CA ALA A 46 -17.17 0.60 24.00
C ALA A 46 -18.68 0.38 24.16
N ALA A 47 -19.42 0.69 23.10
CA ALA A 47 -20.87 0.68 23.07
C ALA A 47 -21.37 -0.25 21.96
N GLY A 48 -20.81 -1.47 21.90
CA GLY A 48 -21.03 -2.43 20.81
C GLY A 48 -19.94 -2.40 19.74
N PRO A 49 -20.18 -3.01 18.56
CA PRO A 49 -19.26 -2.96 17.43
C PRO A 49 -18.94 -1.52 17.01
N ASP A 50 -17.74 -1.29 16.52
CA ASP A 50 -17.36 0.03 16.04
C ASP A 50 -17.96 0.32 14.66
N ILE A 51 -19.11 0.97 14.66
CA ILE A 51 -19.86 1.32 13.47
C ILE A 51 -19.10 2.26 12.51
N ARG A 52 -17.98 2.88 12.92
CA ARG A 52 -17.10 3.61 11.98
C ARG A 52 -16.62 2.69 10.88
N HIS A 53 -16.30 1.43 11.21
CA HIS A 53 -15.80 0.44 10.26
C HIS A 53 -16.86 -0.14 9.31
N ILE A 54 -18.15 0.18 9.50
CA ILE A 54 -19.18 -0.08 8.48
C ILE A 54 -19.04 0.92 7.32
N ILE A 55 -18.62 2.16 7.63
CA ILE A 55 -18.52 3.25 6.67
C ILE A 55 -17.10 3.35 6.09
N ILE A 56 -16.06 3.15 6.91
CA ILE A 56 -14.67 3.13 6.47
C ILE A 56 -14.45 1.90 5.58
N GLY A 57 -13.99 2.10 4.34
CA GLY A 57 -13.77 1.00 3.38
C GLY A 57 -15.00 0.58 2.59
N ASN A 58 -16.09 1.35 2.62
CA ASN A 58 -17.31 0.98 1.92
C ASN A 58 -17.25 1.18 0.39
N GLU A 59 -16.26 1.93 -0.13
CA GLU A 59 -16.04 2.23 -1.56
C GLU A 59 -17.28 2.75 -2.32
N GLY A 60 -18.22 3.38 -1.60
CA GLY A 60 -19.50 3.86 -2.15
C GLY A 60 -20.55 2.76 -2.35
N ALA A 61 -20.29 1.54 -1.88
CA ALA A 61 -21.19 0.40 -2.01
C ALA A 61 -22.36 0.40 -1.01
N LEU A 62 -22.22 1.15 0.10
CA LEU A 62 -23.17 1.13 1.22
C LEU A 62 -23.73 2.51 1.56
N CYS A 63 -22.97 3.58 1.32
CA CYS A 63 -23.35 4.92 1.73
C CYS A 63 -22.58 6.01 0.97
N TYR A 64 -23.04 7.25 1.09
CA TYR A 64 -22.34 8.45 0.63
C TYR A 64 -21.84 9.25 1.84
N ILE A 65 -20.52 9.50 1.94
CA ILE A 65 -19.91 10.20 3.07
C ILE A 65 -19.98 11.72 2.84
N THR A 66 -20.59 12.45 3.78
CA THR A 66 -20.80 13.91 3.67
C THR A 66 -19.88 14.72 4.56
N GLU A 67 -19.52 14.21 5.74
CA GLU A 67 -18.59 14.86 6.67
C GLU A 67 -17.60 13.85 7.27
N VAL A 68 -16.36 14.30 7.51
CA VAL A 68 -15.33 13.50 8.18
C VAL A 68 -14.62 14.37 9.20
N THR A 69 -14.52 13.89 10.44
CA THR A 69 -13.69 14.50 11.48
C THR A 69 -12.45 13.64 11.73
N VAL A 70 -11.28 14.26 11.68
CA VAL A 70 -9.98 13.58 11.83
C VAL A 70 -9.13 14.16 12.95
N LYS A 71 -8.19 13.36 13.45
CA LYS A 71 -7.09 13.82 14.29
C LYS A 71 -6.17 14.75 13.50
N ILE A 72 -5.54 15.69 14.20
CA ILE A 72 -4.48 16.56 13.68
C ILE A 72 -3.25 16.45 14.58
N PHE A 73 -2.07 16.63 14.00
CA PHE A 73 -0.79 16.50 14.68
C PHE A 73 0.04 17.76 14.46
N LYS A 74 0.96 18.04 15.39
CA LYS A 74 1.90 19.15 15.24
C LYS A 74 2.90 18.82 14.14
N PHE A 75 3.05 19.73 13.18
CA PHE A 75 4.06 19.63 12.14
C PHE A 75 5.41 20.15 12.65
N THR A 76 6.45 19.30 12.65
CA THR A 76 7.80 19.63 13.15
C THR A 76 8.89 19.07 12.23
N PRO A 77 8.97 19.52 10.97
CA PRO A 77 9.92 19.01 9.98
C PRO A 77 11.38 19.25 10.38
N GLU A 78 11.66 20.23 11.23
CA GLU A 78 13.00 20.52 11.75
C GLU A 78 13.62 19.39 12.58
N ASN A 79 12.80 18.41 13.02
CA ASN A 79 13.23 17.26 13.80
C ASN A 79 13.39 15.97 12.98
N ASN A 80 13.28 16.06 11.65
CA ASN A 80 13.36 14.89 10.77
C ASN A 80 14.78 14.31 10.75
N LEU A 81 14.89 13.01 10.96
CA LEU A 81 16.14 12.25 10.88
C LEU A 81 15.99 11.17 9.81
N PHE A 82 16.85 11.21 8.80
CA PHE A 82 16.82 10.30 7.66
C PHE A 82 17.92 9.24 7.74
N TYR A 83 17.56 8.00 7.40
CA TYR A 83 18.45 6.85 7.39
C TYR A 83 18.25 6.06 6.10
N GLY A 84 19.34 5.65 5.48
CA GLY A 84 19.33 4.83 4.28
C GLY A 84 20.43 3.78 4.33
N TYR A 85 20.13 2.59 3.83
CA TYR A 85 21.05 1.46 3.79
C TYR A 85 20.92 0.70 2.47
N ILE A 86 22.05 0.22 1.97
CA ILE A 86 22.13 -0.68 0.81
C ILE A 86 22.22 -2.11 1.33
N LEU A 87 21.50 -3.02 0.68
CA LEU A 87 21.45 -4.44 1.00
C LEU A 87 21.59 -5.29 -0.28
N GLU A 88 21.93 -6.56 -0.09
CA GLU A 88 22.01 -7.54 -1.19
C GLU A 88 20.64 -8.11 -1.59
N ASP A 89 19.72 -8.24 -0.63
CA ASP A 89 18.49 -8.99 -0.83
C ASP A 89 17.31 -8.46 0.01
N MET A 90 16.11 -8.74 -0.47
CA MET A 90 14.85 -8.35 0.18
C MET A 90 14.63 -9.05 1.52
N LYS A 91 15.09 -10.30 1.69
CA LYS A 91 14.89 -11.08 2.91
C LYS A 91 15.54 -10.41 4.12
N THR A 92 16.79 -9.96 3.95
CA THR A 92 17.53 -9.18 4.94
C THR A 92 16.75 -7.91 5.31
N GLY A 93 16.26 -7.18 4.31
CA GLY A 93 15.45 -5.98 4.54
C GLY A 93 14.17 -6.26 5.33
N PHE A 94 13.43 -7.31 4.99
CA PHE A 94 12.22 -7.71 5.72
C PHE A 94 12.51 -8.09 7.17
N ASN A 95 13.62 -8.78 7.44
CA ASN A 95 14.02 -9.13 8.80
C ASN A 95 14.34 -7.87 9.63
N ILE A 96 15.04 -6.90 9.06
CA ILE A 96 15.34 -5.62 9.72
C ILE A 96 14.05 -4.84 9.99
N LEU A 97 13.16 -4.72 8.99
CA LEU A 97 11.86 -4.06 9.16
C LEU A 97 11.07 -4.72 10.30
N ARG A 98 11.00 -6.04 10.32
CA ARG A 98 10.34 -6.81 11.38
C ARG A 98 10.93 -6.50 12.75
N GLU A 99 12.25 -6.56 12.90
CA GLU A 99 12.91 -6.31 14.19
C GLU A 99 12.62 -4.89 14.70
N ILE A 100 12.74 -3.88 13.83
CA ILE A 100 12.44 -2.49 14.19
C ILE A 100 11.01 -2.35 14.70
N MET A 101 10.04 -2.92 13.96
CA MET A 101 8.63 -2.85 14.36
C MET A 101 8.36 -3.62 15.66
N VAL A 102 8.93 -4.82 15.81
CA VAL A 102 8.66 -5.71 16.95
C VAL A 102 9.29 -5.22 18.25
N GLU A 103 10.46 -4.57 18.18
CA GLU A 103 11.10 -3.88 19.32
C GLU A 103 10.34 -2.61 19.75
N GLY A 104 9.30 -2.22 19.00
CA GLY A 104 8.40 -1.13 19.35
C GLY A 104 8.81 0.24 18.81
N TYR A 105 9.83 0.30 17.94
CA TYR A 105 10.16 1.53 17.23
C TYR A 105 9.10 1.84 16.18
N ARG A 106 8.77 3.13 16.05
CA ARG A 106 7.75 3.63 15.11
C ARG A 106 8.32 4.77 14.28
N PRO A 107 9.24 4.48 13.34
CA PRO A 107 9.65 5.49 12.37
C PRO A 107 8.43 5.99 11.59
N SER A 108 8.43 7.24 11.12
CA SER A 108 7.36 7.74 10.25
C SER A 108 7.43 7.09 8.87
N ILE A 109 8.63 6.84 8.34
CA ILE A 109 8.83 6.09 7.10
C ILE A 109 9.63 4.83 7.41
N ALA A 110 9.20 3.69 6.87
CA ALA A 110 9.96 2.45 6.83
C ALA A 110 9.72 1.79 5.48
N ARG A 111 10.71 1.82 4.58
CA ARG A 111 10.58 1.28 3.22
C ARG A 111 11.73 0.40 2.84
N LEU A 112 11.43 -0.62 2.06
CA LEU A 112 12.40 -1.52 1.47
C LEU A 112 12.11 -1.64 -0.01
N TYR A 113 13.05 -1.24 -0.85
CA TYR A 113 13.00 -1.38 -2.29
C TYR A 113 13.86 -2.55 -2.73
N ASP A 114 13.36 -3.35 -3.66
CA ASP A 114 14.20 -4.32 -4.36
C ASP A 114 15.11 -3.64 -5.39
N ALA A 115 16.01 -4.43 -5.98
CA ALA A 115 17.01 -3.90 -6.91
C ALA A 115 16.41 -3.35 -8.21
N GLU A 116 15.37 -3.98 -8.76
CA GLU A 116 14.79 -3.58 -10.05
C GLU A 116 13.89 -2.34 -9.92
N ASP A 117 12.98 -2.34 -8.95
CA ASP A 117 12.13 -1.18 -8.65
C ASP A 117 12.97 0.00 -8.14
N GLY A 118 14.02 -0.30 -7.35
CA GLY A 118 14.99 0.68 -6.88
C GLY A 118 15.71 1.43 -8.02
N THR A 119 15.77 0.88 -9.24
CA THR A 119 16.46 1.54 -10.36
C THR A 119 15.81 2.87 -10.77
N GLN A 120 14.52 3.05 -10.50
CA GLN A 120 13.80 4.30 -10.79
C GLN A 120 14.28 5.48 -9.92
N HIS A 121 14.98 5.19 -8.82
CA HIS A 121 15.31 6.19 -7.81
C HIS A 121 16.78 6.19 -7.37
N PHE A 122 17.45 5.04 -7.34
CA PHE A 122 18.65 4.85 -6.53
C PHE A 122 19.89 4.40 -7.31
N THR A 123 19.83 4.24 -8.63
CA THR A 123 20.97 3.81 -9.48
C THR A 123 22.26 4.59 -9.23
N HIS A 124 22.15 5.89 -8.91
CA HIS A 124 23.30 6.75 -8.63
C HIS A 124 24.10 6.39 -7.36
N PHE A 125 23.59 5.52 -6.47
CA PHE A 125 24.34 5.02 -5.30
C PHE A 125 24.10 3.55 -4.93
N ALA A 126 23.08 2.89 -5.49
CA ALA A 126 22.67 1.52 -5.15
C ALA A 126 22.32 0.70 -6.41
N ASP A 127 23.11 0.84 -7.48
CA ASP A 127 22.87 0.12 -8.73
C ASP A 127 22.86 -1.40 -8.54
N GLY A 128 21.76 -2.05 -8.94
CA GLY A 128 21.55 -3.49 -8.77
C GLY A 128 21.46 -3.97 -7.31
N LYS A 129 21.13 -3.10 -6.36
CA LYS A 129 21.04 -3.43 -4.93
C LYS A 129 19.71 -3.00 -4.32
N CYS A 130 19.31 -3.67 -3.24
CA CYS A 130 18.12 -3.28 -2.47
C CYS A 130 18.43 -2.04 -1.62
N VAL A 131 17.39 -1.22 -1.35
CA VAL A 131 17.53 0.00 -0.54
C VAL A 131 16.52 0.00 0.60
N LEU A 132 17.01 0.12 1.83
CA LEU A 132 16.21 0.22 3.05
C LEU A 132 16.26 1.65 3.58
N ILE A 133 15.10 2.24 3.81
CA ILE A 133 14.92 3.65 4.15
C ILE A 133 14.12 3.78 5.43
N PHE A 134 14.59 4.64 6.33
CA PHE A 134 13.82 5.08 7.48
C PHE A 134 13.80 6.60 7.62
N MET A 135 12.72 7.08 8.23
CA MET A 135 12.63 8.44 8.74
C MET A 135 12.07 8.40 10.15
N ALA A 136 12.71 9.10 11.08
CA ALA A 136 12.16 9.39 12.40
C ALA A 136 11.82 10.88 12.48
N GLU A 137 10.65 11.22 13.01
CA GLU A 137 10.20 12.61 13.15
C GLU A 137 9.39 12.84 14.44
N GLY A 138 8.95 14.08 14.64
CA GLY A 138 8.07 14.47 15.75
C GLY A 138 8.85 15.07 16.90
N ASN A 139 8.57 14.64 18.14
CA ASN A 139 9.31 15.13 19.31
C ASN A 139 10.80 14.78 19.17
N PRO A 140 11.74 15.73 19.34
CA PRO A 140 13.15 15.50 19.05
C PRO A 140 13.79 14.40 19.91
N ARG A 141 13.32 14.19 21.16
CA ARG A 141 13.83 13.10 22.01
C ARG A 141 13.36 11.74 21.54
N ILE A 142 12.12 11.65 21.04
CA ILE A 142 11.55 10.42 20.49
C ILE A 142 12.21 10.12 19.15
N ALA A 143 12.30 11.11 18.25
CA ALA A 143 12.95 10.94 16.95
C ALA A 143 14.38 10.44 17.10
N LYS A 144 15.16 11.04 18.02
CA LYS A 144 16.51 10.61 18.34
C LYS A 144 16.56 9.15 18.84
N ALA A 145 15.74 8.80 19.82
CA ALA A 145 15.72 7.44 20.37
C ALA A 145 15.32 6.38 19.33
N THR A 146 14.32 6.69 18.48
CA THR A 146 13.93 5.84 17.35
C THR A 146 15.09 5.67 16.36
N GLY A 147 15.76 6.77 16.00
CA GLY A 147 16.89 6.74 15.10
C GLY A 147 18.11 5.97 15.62
N GLU A 148 18.41 6.09 16.91
CA GLU A 148 19.46 5.30 17.58
C GLU A 148 19.12 3.81 17.58
N GLY A 149 17.86 3.45 17.87
CA GLY A 149 17.39 2.07 17.83
C GLY A 149 17.46 1.43 16.43
N ILE A 150 17.08 2.18 15.39
CA ILE A 150 17.23 1.75 13.99
C ILE A 150 18.71 1.46 13.69
N ALA A 151 19.61 2.38 14.06
CA ALA A 151 21.03 2.22 13.80
C ALA A 151 21.63 1.00 14.53
N GLU A 152 21.21 0.76 15.78
CA GLU A 152 21.64 -0.41 16.57
C GLU A 152 21.18 -1.72 15.94
N ILE A 153 19.91 -1.80 15.52
CA ILE A 153 19.35 -2.99 14.89
C ILE A 153 20.06 -3.29 13.57
N VAL A 154 20.22 -2.28 12.69
CA VAL A 154 20.88 -2.47 11.39
C VAL A 154 22.34 -2.85 11.55
N ALA A 155 23.04 -2.36 12.59
CA ALA A 155 24.43 -2.74 12.86
C ALA A 155 24.63 -4.24 13.15
N ARG A 156 23.57 -4.98 13.48
CA ARG A 156 23.61 -6.45 13.61
C ARG A 156 23.72 -7.17 12.26
N TYR A 157 23.51 -6.45 11.16
CA TYR A 157 23.55 -6.95 9.79
C TYR A 157 24.77 -6.36 9.07
N PRO A 158 25.96 -6.95 9.21
CA PRO A 158 27.22 -6.38 8.70
C PRO A 158 27.27 -6.24 7.17
N GLN A 159 26.38 -6.92 6.44
CA GLN A 159 26.21 -6.75 5.00
C GLN A 159 25.51 -5.45 4.59
N CYS A 160 24.89 -4.74 5.54
CA CYS A 160 24.18 -3.49 5.26
C CYS A 160 25.15 -2.31 5.25
N GLN A 161 25.15 -1.53 4.17
CA GLN A 161 25.98 -0.33 4.07
C GLN A 161 25.14 0.91 4.23
N ARG A 162 25.45 1.74 5.24
CA ARG A 162 24.79 3.04 5.42
C ARG A 162 25.17 4.02 4.30
N VAL A 163 24.19 4.77 3.80
CA VAL A 163 24.40 5.86 2.83
C VAL A 163 24.29 7.24 3.50
N ASP A 164 24.73 8.28 2.80
CA ASP A 164 24.56 9.66 3.26
C ASP A 164 23.05 9.95 3.41
N SER A 165 22.65 10.44 4.60
CA SER A 165 21.27 10.79 4.91
C SER A 165 20.69 11.83 3.95
N LYS A 166 21.53 12.69 3.37
CA LYS A 166 21.10 13.69 2.37
C LYS A 166 20.49 13.06 1.13
N LEU A 167 20.95 11.87 0.71
CA LEU A 167 20.36 11.16 -0.42
C LEU A 167 18.90 10.80 -0.15
N ILE A 168 18.63 10.35 1.07
CA ILE A 168 17.28 9.99 1.52
C ILE A 168 16.41 11.22 1.72
N GLU A 169 16.97 12.31 2.28
CA GLU A 169 16.27 13.59 2.38
C GLU A 169 15.89 14.14 1.00
N THR A 170 16.81 14.12 0.03
CA THR A 170 16.53 14.52 -1.36
C THR A 170 15.45 13.65 -1.98
N TRP A 171 15.51 12.33 -1.82
CA TRP A 171 14.46 11.42 -2.27
C TRP A 171 13.11 11.77 -1.64
N PHE A 172 13.04 11.95 -0.31
CA PHE A 172 11.82 12.26 0.41
C PHE A 172 11.17 13.57 -0.08
N ASN A 173 11.97 14.62 -0.26
CA ASN A 173 11.49 15.92 -0.75
C ASN A 173 10.99 15.87 -2.20
N ASN A 174 11.36 14.84 -2.97
CA ASN A 174 10.92 14.62 -4.35
C ASN A 174 9.98 13.43 -4.49
N LEU A 175 9.52 12.83 -3.40
CA LEU A 175 8.71 11.61 -3.44
C LEU A 175 7.31 11.85 -4.02
N ASN A 176 6.70 12.99 -3.72
CA ASN A 176 5.34 13.29 -4.16
C ASN A 176 5.31 13.72 -5.63
N TRP A 177 4.26 13.31 -6.33
CA TRP A 177 4.03 13.63 -7.74
C TRP A 177 3.02 14.75 -7.89
N GLY A 178 3.42 15.79 -8.62
CA GLY A 178 2.54 16.86 -9.07
C GLY A 178 2.05 16.63 -10.51
N PRO A 179 1.19 17.53 -11.02
CA PRO A 179 0.72 17.50 -12.41
C PRO A 179 1.85 17.50 -13.45
N ASP A 180 2.99 18.09 -13.11
CA ASP A 180 4.21 18.16 -13.92
C ASP A 180 4.83 16.78 -14.16
N LYS A 181 4.98 15.96 -13.12
CA LYS A 181 5.52 14.60 -13.25
C LYS A 181 4.58 13.69 -14.03
N VAL A 182 3.27 13.81 -13.79
CA VAL A 182 2.25 13.09 -14.57
C VAL A 182 2.29 13.48 -16.05
N ALA A 183 2.51 14.76 -16.35
CA ALA A 183 2.67 15.21 -17.74
C ALA A 183 3.96 14.68 -18.38
N ALA A 184 5.07 14.65 -17.63
CA ALA A 184 6.35 14.11 -18.09
C ALA A 184 6.27 12.61 -18.40
N GLU A 185 5.60 11.84 -17.54
CA GLU A 185 5.36 10.41 -17.73
C GLU A 185 4.60 10.14 -19.03
N ARG A 186 3.54 10.91 -19.34
CA ARG A 186 2.81 10.78 -20.61
C ARG A 186 3.72 10.97 -21.83
N VAL A 187 4.62 11.95 -21.78
CA VAL A 187 5.59 12.19 -22.86
C VAL A 187 6.57 11.02 -22.98
N GLN A 188 7.02 10.47 -21.85
CA GLN A 188 7.90 9.30 -21.82
C GLN A 188 7.23 8.05 -22.39
N ILE A 189 5.99 7.77 -22.01
CA ILE A 189 5.19 6.66 -22.55
C ILE A 189 5.07 6.77 -24.07
N LEU A 190 4.69 7.95 -24.59
CA LEU A 190 4.57 8.18 -26.04
C LEU A 190 5.90 8.03 -26.79
N LYS A 191 7.02 8.34 -26.14
CA LYS A 191 8.37 8.24 -26.75
C LYS A 191 8.92 6.83 -26.73
N THR A 192 8.67 6.08 -25.65
CA THR A 192 9.31 4.78 -25.39
C THR A 192 8.42 3.60 -25.70
N GLY A 193 7.10 3.81 -25.79
CA GLY A 193 6.12 2.73 -25.87
C GLY A 193 6.13 1.87 -24.61
N ASN A 194 6.52 2.44 -23.47
CA ASN A 194 6.64 1.70 -22.21
C ASN A 194 5.65 2.25 -21.19
N MET A 195 4.93 1.37 -20.49
CA MET A 195 3.96 1.74 -19.47
C MET A 195 4.18 0.94 -18.19
N GLY A 196 3.93 1.58 -17.06
CA GLY A 196 4.07 1.00 -15.73
C GLY A 196 2.73 0.88 -15.01
N PHE A 197 2.56 -0.23 -14.30
CA PHE A 197 1.44 -0.46 -13.40
C PHE A 197 1.92 -0.98 -12.06
N THR A 198 1.02 -0.89 -11.08
CA THR A 198 1.32 -1.29 -9.72
C THR A 198 0.18 -2.12 -9.14
N THR A 199 0.55 -3.16 -8.40
CA THR A 199 -0.39 -4.01 -7.68
C THR A 199 0.15 -4.23 -6.29
N GLU A 200 -0.61 -3.77 -5.30
CA GLU A 200 -0.23 -3.86 -3.91
C GLU A 200 -1.05 -4.88 -3.12
N VAL A 201 -0.38 -5.50 -2.15
CA VAL A 201 -0.88 -6.57 -1.28
C VAL A 201 -0.32 -6.43 0.13
N SER A 202 -0.77 -7.25 1.09
CA SER A 202 -0.10 -7.36 2.39
C SER A 202 0.04 -8.80 2.87
N GLY A 203 0.99 -9.02 3.76
CA GLY A 203 1.24 -10.33 4.36
C GLY A 203 1.86 -10.21 5.74
N CYS A 204 1.71 -11.28 6.52
CA CYS A 204 2.39 -11.39 7.80
C CYS A 204 3.90 -11.53 7.58
N TRP A 205 4.70 -11.21 8.60
CA TRP A 205 6.16 -11.37 8.54
C TRP A 205 6.60 -12.80 8.17
N SER A 206 5.80 -13.82 8.50
CA SER A 206 6.08 -15.21 8.20
C SER A 206 5.93 -15.59 6.73
N CYS A 207 5.16 -14.84 5.94
CA CYS A 207 4.85 -15.19 4.54
C CYS A 207 5.21 -14.10 3.52
N ILE A 208 5.44 -12.85 3.93
CA ILE A 208 5.64 -11.75 2.97
C ILE A 208 6.83 -11.95 2.02
N HIS A 209 7.93 -12.53 2.51
CA HIS A 209 9.08 -12.83 1.66
C HIS A 209 8.76 -13.94 0.65
N GLU A 210 8.04 -14.99 1.07
CA GLU A 210 7.60 -16.06 0.17
C GLU A 210 6.61 -15.55 -0.88
N ILE A 211 5.70 -14.65 -0.49
CA ILE A 211 4.78 -13.96 -1.43
C ILE A 211 5.57 -13.22 -2.50
N TYR A 212 6.55 -12.40 -2.10
CA TYR A 212 7.41 -11.67 -3.04
C TYR A 212 8.12 -12.62 -4.02
N GLU A 213 8.87 -13.61 -3.51
CA GLU A 213 9.64 -14.53 -4.35
C GLU A 213 8.74 -15.34 -5.29
N SER A 214 7.61 -15.86 -4.77
CA SER A 214 6.71 -16.69 -5.56
C SER A 214 6.03 -15.89 -6.67
N VAL A 215 5.58 -14.66 -6.39
CA VAL A 215 4.98 -13.77 -7.38
C VAL A 215 5.99 -13.41 -8.47
N ILE A 216 7.19 -12.97 -8.12
CA ILE A 216 8.24 -12.61 -9.08
C ILE A 216 8.58 -13.82 -9.96
N ASN A 217 8.78 -14.99 -9.36
CA ASN A 217 9.07 -16.21 -10.10
C ASN A 217 7.93 -16.58 -11.06
N ARG A 218 6.67 -16.61 -10.58
CA ARG A 218 5.52 -16.98 -11.42
C ARG A 218 5.31 -16.00 -12.57
N ILE A 219 5.47 -14.71 -12.36
CA ILE A 219 5.41 -13.74 -13.46
C ILE A 219 6.49 -14.06 -14.50
N ARG A 220 7.75 -14.27 -14.08
CA ARG A 220 8.84 -14.54 -15.02
C ARG A 220 8.71 -15.86 -15.78
N THR A 221 8.09 -16.88 -15.19
CA THR A 221 8.04 -18.22 -15.78
C THR A 221 6.70 -18.59 -16.43
N GLU A 222 5.59 -17.98 -15.98
CA GLU A 222 4.23 -18.37 -16.40
C GLU A 222 3.51 -17.26 -17.19
N PHE A 223 3.89 -15.99 -17.06
CA PHE A 223 3.22 -14.92 -17.80
C PHE A 223 3.54 -15.02 -19.30
N PRO A 224 2.54 -15.17 -20.20
CA PRO A 224 2.79 -15.42 -21.62
C PRO A 224 3.58 -14.31 -22.34
N HIS A 225 3.60 -13.10 -21.79
CA HIS A 225 4.29 -11.93 -22.34
C HIS A 225 5.43 -11.48 -21.41
N ALA A 226 6.07 -12.40 -20.68
CA ALA A 226 7.18 -12.08 -19.79
C ALA A 226 8.35 -11.38 -20.51
N ASP A 227 8.59 -11.69 -21.78
CA ASP A 227 9.63 -11.04 -22.59
C ASP A 227 9.34 -9.56 -22.92
N ASP A 228 8.07 -9.12 -22.78
CA ASP A 228 7.68 -7.72 -22.97
C ASP A 228 7.92 -6.87 -21.71
N ILE A 229 8.15 -7.51 -20.55
CA ILE A 229 8.38 -6.84 -19.28
C ILE A 229 9.77 -6.21 -19.28
N THR A 230 9.83 -4.92 -19.01
CA THR A 230 11.08 -4.13 -18.97
C THR A 230 11.57 -3.83 -17.56
N MET A 231 10.70 -3.95 -16.56
CA MET A 231 11.05 -3.88 -15.14
C MET A 231 10.05 -4.73 -14.36
N LEU A 232 10.53 -5.54 -13.42
CA LEU A 232 9.67 -6.29 -12.52
C LEU A 232 10.30 -6.38 -11.14
N GLY A 233 9.68 -5.68 -10.20
CA GLY A 233 10.13 -5.69 -8.83
C GLY A 233 9.04 -5.23 -7.86
N GLY A 234 9.48 -4.67 -6.76
CA GLY A 234 8.58 -4.03 -5.82
C GLY A 234 9.24 -3.53 -4.56
N HIS A 235 8.42 -2.89 -3.74
CA HIS A 235 8.86 -2.35 -2.48
C HIS A 235 7.82 -2.53 -1.36
N SER A 236 8.31 -2.66 -0.13
CA SER A 236 7.50 -2.49 1.07
C SER A 236 7.47 -1.02 1.41
N SER A 237 6.28 -0.47 1.67
CA SER A 237 6.08 0.95 2.00
C SER A 237 5.50 1.21 3.39
N HIS A 238 4.92 0.19 4.03
CA HIS A 238 4.17 0.27 5.29
C HIS A 238 4.41 -0.99 6.11
N SER A 239 4.83 -0.81 7.37
CA SER A 239 5.14 -1.93 8.26
C SER A 239 4.34 -1.85 9.56
N TYR A 240 3.99 -3.01 10.08
CA TYR A 240 3.13 -3.23 11.24
C TYR A 240 3.79 -4.18 12.22
N GLN A 241 3.22 -4.32 13.42
CA GLN A 241 3.70 -5.30 14.39
C GLN A 241 3.71 -6.73 13.82
N ASN A 242 2.69 -7.08 13.02
CA ASN A 242 2.44 -8.44 12.54
C ASN A 242 2.77 -8.66 11.06
N GLY A 243 3.17 -7.64 10.30
CA GLY A 243 3.44 -7.80 8.87
C GLY A 243 3.80 -6.49 8.18
N THR A 244 3.74 -6.51 6.85
CA THR A 244 4.07 -5.37 6.01
C THR A 244 3.31 -5.49 4.68
N ASN A 245 3.27 -4.42 3.90
CA ASN A 245 2.73 -4.48 2.55
C ASN A 245 3.82 -4.86 1.53
N MET A 246 3.40 -5.31 0.35
CA MET A 246 4.24 -5.33 -0.85
C MET A 246 3.55 -4.60 -1.98
N TYR A 247 4.29 -3.69 -2.59
CA TYR A 247 3.89 -2.90 -3.74
C TYR A 247 4.67 -3.42 -4.94
N PHE A 248 4.05 -4.32 -5.72
CA PHE A 248 4.68 -4.81 -6.95
C PHE A 248 4.59 -3.74 -8.02
N VAL A 249 5.71 -3.49 -8.68
CA VAL A 249 5.84 -2.51 -9.76
C VAL A 249 6.34 -3.26 -10.98
N TYR A 250 5.67 -3.04 -12.11
CA TYR A 250 6.01 -3.71 -13.34
C TYR A 250 5.75 -2.79 -14.53
N ASP A 251 6.78 -2.70 -15.36
CA ASP A 251 6.77 -1.91 -16.58
C ASP A 251 6.87 -2.86 -17.78
N TYR A 252 6.20 -2.55 -18.88
CA TYR A 252 6.20 -3.38 -20.09
C TYR A 252 6.09 -2.56 -21.37
N ASN A 253 6.58 -3.13 -22.46
CA ASN A 253 6.55 -2.56 -23.80
C ASN A 253 5.19 -2.81 -24.47
N VAL A 254 4.58 -1.75 -24.99
CA VAL A 254 3.26 -1.76 -25.65
C VAL A 254 3.32 -1.38 -27.14
N VAL A 255 4.50 -1.39 -27.78
CA VAL A 255 4.67 -1.00 -29.19
C VAL A 255 3.78 -1.81 -30.14
N ASP A 256 3.59 -3.10 -29.86
CA ASP A 256 2.74 -4.00 -30.66
C ASP A 256 1.39 -4.30 -29.96
N CYS A 257 0.90 -3.40 -29.11
CA CYS A 257 -0.37 -3.55 -28.40
C CYS A 257 -1.24 -2.32 -28.61
N LYS A 258 -2.50 -2.52 -29.01
CA LYS A 258 -3.44 -1.39 -29.07
C LYS A 258 -3.86 -0.98 -27.67
N PRO A 259 -4.17 0.32 -27.44
CA PRO A 259 -4.60 0.80 -26.12
C PRO A 259 -5.81 0.04 -25.54
N GLU A 260 -6.76 -0.35 -26.39
CA GLU A 260 -7.97 -1.09 -25.97
C GLU A 260 -7.71 -2.56 -25.58
N GLU A 261 -6.55 -3.12 -25.95
CA GLU A 261 -6.17 -4.53 -25.68
C GLU A 261 -5.20 -4.63 -24.49
N GLU A 262 -4.54 -3.53 -24.15
CA GLU A 262 -3.39 -3.50 -23.23
C GLU A 262 -3.72 -4.04 -21.84
N ILE A 263 -4.80 -3.55 -21.23
CA ILE A 263 -5.16 -3.92 -19.86
C ILE A 263 -5.47 -5.42 -19.74
N ASP A 264 -6.06 -6.02 -20.78
CA ASP A 264 -6.38 -7.45 -20.82
C ASP A 264 -5.17 -8.31 -21.17
N LYS A 265 -4.22 -7.76 -21.94
CA LYS A 265 -2.97 -8.43 -22.30
C LYS A 265 -1.95 -8.45 -21.15
N TYR A 266 -1.83 -7.36 -20.40
CA TYR A 266 -0.77 -7.18 -19.40
C TYR A 266 -1.31 -7.04 -17.97
N HIS A 267 -1.94 -5.91 -17.64
CA HIS A 267 -2.28 -5.59 -16.24
C HIS A 267 -3.21 -6.62 -15.59
N ASN A 268 -4.30 -7.02 -16.23
CA ASN A 268 -5.28 -7.95 -15.65
C ASN A 268 -4.66 -9.33 -15.35
N PRO A 269 -3.93 -9.98 -16.27
CA PRO A 269 -3.20 -11.22 -15.98
C PRO A 269 -2.14 -11.08 -14.88
N LEU A 270 -1.34 -10.01 -14.87
CA LEU A 270 -0.31 -9.77 -13.84
C LEU A 270 -0.95 -9.57 -12.47
N ASN A 271 -1.96 -8.70 -12.39
CA ASN A 271 -2.75 -8.46 -11.18
C ASN A 271 -3.41 -9.76 -10.69
N LYS A 272 -3.84 -10.64 -11.59
CA LYS A 272 -4.36 -11.97 -11.23
C LYS A 272 -3.31 -12.85 -10.57
N ILE A 273 -2.13 -12.99 -11.18
CA ILE A 273 -1.03 -13.77 -10.59
C ILE A 273 -0.72 -13.25 -9.18
N ILE A 274 -0.57 -11.94 -9.03
CA ILE A 274 -0.22 -11.30 -7.76
C ILE A 274 -1.30 -11.55 -6.69
N CYS A 275 -2.57 -11.31 -7.00
CA CYS A 275 -3.68 -11.49 -6.05
C CYS A 275 -3.87 -12.95 -5.65
N GLU A 276 -3.92 -13.88 -6.62
CA GLU A 276 -4.19 -15.30 -6.34
C GLU A 276 -3.03 -15.95 -5.58
N GLU A 277 -1.80 -15.64 -5.95
CA GLU A 277 -0.62 -16.17 -5.26
C GLU A 277 -0.48 -15.64 -3.84
N THR A 278 -0.80 -14.37 -3.64
CA THR A 278 -0.83 -13.75 -2.31
C THR A 278 -1.85 -14.44 -1.40
N ILE A 279 -3.10 -14.62 -1.87
CA ILE A 279 -4.13 -15.28 -1.06
C ILE A 279 -3.74 -16.74 -0.78
N ARG A 280 -3.20 -17.45 -1.78
CA ARG A 280 -2.73 -18.85 -1.63
C ARG A 280 -1.70 -19.00 -0.51
N LEU A 281 -0.84 -18.00 -0.33
CA LEU A 281 0.23 -17.96 0.68
C LEU A 281 -0.22 -17.31 2.01
N GLY A 282 -1.51 -16.99 2.15
CA GLY A 282 -2.10 -16.45 3.38
C GLY A 282 -1.90 -14.94 3.58
N GLY A 283 -1.56 -14.21 2.52
CA GLY A 283 -1.64 -12.75 2.48
C GLY A 283 -3.04 -12.24 2.13
N SER A 284 -3.20 -10.93 2.14
CA SER A 284 -4.39 -10.22 1.64
C SER A 284 -4.11 -9.66 0.25
N MET A 285 -5.02 -9.88 -0.68
CA MET A 285 -4.91 -9.42 -2.08
C MET A 285 -4.85 -7.90 -2.25
N VAL A 286 -5.02 -7.14 -1.18
CA VAL A 286 -5.11 -5.69 -1.18
C VAL A 286 -4.63 -5.16 0.16
N HIS A 287 -3.94 -4.04 0.16
CA HIS A 287 -3.59 -3.34 1.39
C HIS A 287 -4.20 -1.92 1.44
N HIS A 288 -4.30 -1.20 0.33
CA HIS A 288 -4.87 0.16 0.33
C HIS A 288 -5.44 0.69 -0.99
N HIS A 289 -5.29 0.00 -2.13
CA HIS A 289 -5.93 0.44 -3.38
C HIS A 289 -7.45 0.25 -3.36
N GLY A 290 -7.95 -0.64 -2.51
CA GLY A 290 -9.35 -1.05 -2.46
C GLY A 290 -9.63 -2.24 -3.38
N ILE A 291 -10.80 -2.84 -3.21
CA ILE A 291 -11.27 -3.96 -4.04
C ILE A 291 -11.80 -3.41 -5.37
N GLY A 292 -12.62 -2.37 -5.28
CA GLY A 292 -13.28 -1.73 -6.40
C GLY A 292 -14.10 -2.72 -7.22
N LYS A 293 -14.13 -2.45 -8.52
CA LYS A 293 -14.65 -3.37 -9.55
C LYS A 293 -13.54 -4.25 -10.14
N HIS A 294 -12.28 -3.87 -9.95
CA HIS A 294 -11.13 -4.54 -10.54
C HIS A 294 -10.72 -5.81 -9.79
N ARG A 295 -10.86 -5.87 -8.47
CA ARG A 295 -10.51 -7.04 -7.65
C ARG A 295 -11.73 -7.78 -7.08
N VAL A 296 -12.94 -7.35 -7.44
CA VAL A 296 -14.21 -7.87 -6.89
C VAL A 296 -14.40 -9.37 -7.06
N HIS A 297 -13.80 -9.96 -8.08
CA HIS A 297 -13.92 -11.37 -8.38
C HIS A 297 -13.17 -12.27 -7.38
N TRP A 298 -12.26 -11.70 -6.57
CA TRP A 298 -11.60 -12.39 -5.47
C TRP A 298 -12.21 -12.07 -4.09
N SER A 299 -13.21 -11.18 -3.97
CA SER A 299 -13.78 -10.78 -2.66
C SER A 299 -14.23 -11.96 -1.80
N LYS A 300 -14.89 -12.97 -2.41
CA LYS A 300 -15.33 -14.17 -1.70
C LYS A 300 -14.15 -15.03 -1.25
N LEU A 301 -13.08 -15.09 -2.06
CA LEU A 301 -11.88 -15.84 -1.75
C LEU A 301 -11.08 -15.18 -0.62
N GLU A 302 -10.89 -13.87 -0.68
CA GLU A 302 -10.22 -13.05 0.34
C GLU A 302 -10.88 -13.21 1.72
N HIS A 303 -12.22 -13.13 1.78
CA HIS A 303 -12.92 -13.14 3.05
C HIS A 303 -13.33 -14.54 3.54
N GLY A 304 -13.32 -15.55 2.66
CA GLY A 304 -13.73 -16.92 2.99
C GLY A 304 -15.08 -16.97 3.73
N SER A 305 -15.12 -17.65 4.88
CA SER A 305 -16.34 -17.74 5.69
C SER A 305 -16.84 -16.39 6.24
N ALA A 306 -15.97 -15.38 6.34
CA ALA A 306 -16.34 -14.05 6.83
C ALA A 306 -17.10 -13.21 5.77
N TRP A 307 -17.16 -13.67 4.52
CA TRP A 307 -17.93 -13.02 3.45
C TRP A 307 -19.40 -12.75 3.84
N ALA A 308 -19.98 -13.63 4.66
CA ALA A 308 -21.36 -13.47 5.16
C ALA A 308 -21.61 -12.12 5.87
N LEU A 309 -20.58 -11.54 6.49
CA LEU A 309 -20.68 -10.23 7.14
C LEU A 309 -20.88 -9.11 6.12
N LEU A 310 -20.07 -9.09 5.06
CA LEU A 310 -20.21 -8.11 3.98
C LEU A 310 -21.55 -8.27 3.26
N GLU A 311 -21.94 -9.51 2.98
CA GLU A 311 -23.23 -9.79 2.34
C GLU A 311 -24.41 -9.27 3.18
N GLY A 312 -24.38 -9.47 4.50
CA GLY A 312 -25.36 -8.93 5.42
C GLY A 312 -25.43 -7.40 5.40
N LEU A 313 -24.28 -6.73 5.37
CA LEU A 313 -24.21 -5.25 5.27
C LEU A 313 -24.83 -4.75 3.96
N LYS A 314 -24.52 -5.38 2.82
CA LYS A 314 -25.08 -4.99 1.53
C LYS A 314 -26.60 -5.13 1.50
N LYS A 315 -27.11 -6.28 1.97
CA LYS A 315 -28.57 -6.54 2.05
C LYS A 315 -29.29 -5.52 2.93
N GLN A 316 -28.66 -5.11 4.03
CA GLN A 316 -29.25 -4.15 4.98
C GLN A 316 -29.22 -2.71 4.47
N PHE A 317 -28.09 -2.27 3.90
CA PHE A 317 -27.86 -0.85 3.60
C PHE A 317 -28.08 -0.46 2.12
N ASP A 318 -28.13 -1.43 1.21
CA ASP A 318 -28.47 -1.21 -0.19
C ASP A 318 -29.20 -2.42 -0.81
N PRO A 319 -30.44 -2.73 -0.35
CA PRO A 319 -31.22 -3.87 -0.83
C PRO A 319 -31.61 -3.77 -2.32
N ASN A 320 -31.60 -2.58 -2.89
CA ASN A 320 -31.95 -2.33 -4.30
C ASN A 320 -30.72 -2.25 -5.22
N GLY A 321 -29.51 -2.39 -4.69
CA GLY A 321 -28.27 -2.41 -5.47
C GLY A 321 -27.93 -1.10 -6.19
N ILE A 322 -28.40 0.05 -5.69
CA ILE A 322 -28.24 1.36 -6.35
C ILE A 322 -26.91 2.05 -6.03
N MET A 323 -26.23 1.61 -4.96
CA MET A 323 -24.99 2.21 -4.47
C MET A 323 -23.77 1.55 -5.11
N ASN A 324 -23.12 2.28 -6.03
CA ASN A 324 -21.91 1.90 -6.78
C ASN A 324 -21.87 0.42 -7.20
N THR A 325 -22.86 0.00 -7.99
CA THR A 325 -23.09 -1.40 -8.38
C THR A 325 -21.80 -2.06 -8.90
N GLY A 326 -21.52 -3.26 -8.39
CA GLY A 326 -20.37 -4.09 -8.76
C GLY A 326 -19.06 -3.77 -8.02
N THR A 327 -19.03 -2.76 -7.14
CA THR A 327 -17.86 -2.49 -6.29
C THR A 327 -17.93 -3.35 -5.02
N ILE A 328 -16.84 -4.02 -4.63
CA ILE A 328 -16.72 -4.97 -3.49
C ILE A 328 -17.61 -6.23 -3.61
N TYR A 329 -18.83 -6.07 -4.09
CA TYR A 329 -19.86 -7.07 -4.26
C TYR A 329 -19.98 -7.47 -5.73
N PRO A 330 -19.68 -8.73 -6.09
CA PRO A 330 -19.76 -9.18 -7.47
C PRO A 330 -21.20 -9.15 -7.98
N ILE A 331 -21.39 -8.78 -9.25
CA ILE A 331 -22.67 -8.91 -9.94
C ILE A 331 -22.74 -10.36 -10.43
N GLU A 332 -23.57 -11.17 -9.80
CA GLU A 332 -23.86 -12.52 -10.28
C GLU A 332 -24.73 -12.39 -11.54
N LYS A 333 -24.28 -12.99 -12.65
CA LYS A 333 -25.01 -13.00 -13.92
C LYS A 333 -26.04 -14.11 -13.97
#